data_AF-A0A8J6PU97-F1
#
_entry.id   AF-A0A8J6PU97-F1
#
_cell.length_a   1.000
_cell.length_b   1.000
_cell.length_c   1.000
_cell.angle_alpha   90.00
_cell.angle_beta   90.00
_cell.angle_gamma   90.00
#
_symmetry.space_group_name_H-M   'P 1'
#
loop_
_entity.id
_entity.type
_entity.pdbx_description
1 polymer ?
#
loop_
_entity_poly.entity_id
_entity_poly.type
_entity_poly.pdbx_seq_one_letter_code
_entity_poly.pdbx_strand_id
1 'polypeptide(L)'
;MSILGSRQEAVARHFATRGGTRLEHCDCEYGDAGLPLIKDALVQAECRVHSRHDVGDHRVFFGQGSENALAAIMLPSERRRRCDSGGLS
;
A
#
# COMPACT_ATOMS: atom_id res chain seq x y z
N MET A 1 -1.77 1.44 -6.78
CA MET A 1 -1.78 1.34 -5.30
C MET A 1 -1.36 -0.06 -4.92
N SER A 2 -0.46 -0.19 -3.93
CA SER A 2 0.00 -1.50 -3.45
C SER A 2 -0.21 -1.59 -1.95
N ILE A 3 -0.90 -2.64 -1.47
CA ILE A 3 -1.01 -2.95 -0.04
C ILE A 3 0.07 -3.97 0.29
N LEU A 4 1.03 -3.59 1.11
CA LEU A 4 2.21 -4.40 1.39
C LEU A 4 1.96 -5.42 2.51
N GLY A 5 2.58 -6.59 2.39
CA GLY A 5 2.59 -7.60 3.46
C GLY A 5 3.65 -7.34 4.53
N SER A 6 3.57 -8.07 5.65
CA SER A 6 4.54 -8.01 6.76
C SER A 6 5.99 -8.20 6.30
N ARG A 7 6.22 -9.11 5.33
CA ARG A 7 7.54 -9.41 4.76
C ARG A 7 8.14 -8.26 3.93
N GLN A 8 7.35 -7.24 3.59
CA GLN A 8 7.76 -6.10 2.76
C GLN A 8 8.02 -4.83 3.59
N GLU A 9 8.30 -4.97 4.89
CA GLU A 9 8.61 -3.84 5.79
C GLU A 9 9.77 -2.97 5.26
N ALA A 10 10.80 -3.58 4.68
CA ALA A 10 11.92 -2.83 4.10
C ALA A 10 11.46 -1.89 2.96
N VAL A 11 10.53 -2.35 2.12
CA VAL A 11 9.92 -1.55 1.05
C VAL A 11 9.09 -0.43 1.66
N ALA A 12 8.25 -0.73 2.66
CA ALA A 12 7.45 0.28 3.35
C ALA A 12 8.32 1.39 3.96
N ARG A 13 9.41 1.01 4.66
CA ARG A 13 10.36 1.95 5.25
C ARG A 13 11.06 2.81 4.18
N HIS A 14 11.40 2.24 3.03
CA HIS A 14 11.99 2.99 1.92
C HIS A 14 11.07 4.14 1.48
N PHE A 15 9.79 3.86 1.23
CA PHE A 15 8.81 4.88 0.81
C PHE A 15 8.39 5.85 1.93
N ALA A 16 8.64 5.53 3.19
CA ALA A 16 8.37 6.43 4.33
C ALA A 16 9.48 7.48 4.52
N THR A 17 10.63 7.36 3.86
CA THR A 17 11.71 8.34 3.95
C THR A 17 11.37 9.65 3.22
N ARG A 18 11.75 10.79 3.80
CA ARG A 18 11.55 12.11 3.15
C ARG A 18 12.37 12.18 1.87
N GLY A 19 11.75 12.64 0.79
CA GLY A 19 12.39 12.70 -0.54
C GLY A 19 12.48 11.35 -1.26
N GLY A 20 11.85 10.30 -0.71
CA GLY A 20 11.82 8.95 -1.28
C GLY A 20 10.87 8.85 -2.48
N THR A 21 11.27 9.41 -3.62
CA THR A 21 10.75 9.02 -4.93
C THR A 21 11.85 8.33 -5.68
N ARG A 22 11.92 7.00 -5.58
CA ARG A 22 12.72 6.23 -6.53
C ARG A 22 12.25 4.78 -6.65
N LEU A 23 11.14 4.63 -7.38
CA LEU A 23 10.66 3.34 -7.90
C LEU A 23 11.77 2.54 -8.60
N GLU A 24 12.83 3.23 -9.05
CA GLU A 24 14.07 2.70 -9.63
C GLU A 24 14.79 1.67 -8.73
N HIS A 25 14.54 1.67 -7.42
CA HIS A 25 15.14 0.72 -6.46
C HIS A 25 14.13 -0.28 -5.90
N CYS A 26 12.93 -0.39 -6.48
CA CYS A 26 11.89 -1.31 -6.04
C CYS A 26 11.46 -2.22 -7.19
N ASP A 27 11.37 -3.52 -6.93
CA ASP A 27 10.77 -4.46 -7.87
C ASP A 27 9.29 -4.12 -8.08
N CYS A 28 8.99 -3.60 -9.26
CA CYS A 28 7.65 -3.19 -9.65
C CYS A 28 7.21 -3.94 -10.91
N GLU A 29 5.93 -4.25 -10.95
CA GLU A 29 5.19 -4.66 -12.14
C GLU A 29 4.35 -3.46 -12.62
N TYR A 30 4.01 -3.43 -13.90
CA TYR A 30 3.15 -2.38 -14.45
C TYR A 30 1.76 -2.95 -14.67
N GLY A 31 0.76 -2.30 -14.08
CA GLY A 31 -0.64 -2.65 -14.30
C GLY A 31 -1.15 -2.20 -15.67
N ASP A 32 -2.43 -2.46 -15.93
CA ASP A 32 -3.10 -2.20 -17.20
C ASP A 32 -3.09 -0.70 -17.58
N ALA A 33 -3.13 0.20 -16.59
CA ALA A 33 -3.02 1.64 -16.79
C ALA A 33 -1.57 2.13 -16.91
N GLY A 34 -0.58 1.23 -16.95
CA GLY A 34 0.84 1.56 -17.00
C GLY A 34 1.36 2.15 -15.68
N LEU A 35 0.67 1.92 -14.56
CA LEU A 35 1.09 2.40 -13.25
C LEU A 35 1.98 1.37 -12.55
N PRO A 36 3.03 1.81 -11.84
CA PRO A 36 3.90 0.90 -11.09
C PRO A 36 3.16 0.35 -9.86
N LEU A 37 3.20 -0.97 -9.72
CA LEU A 37 2.64 -1.75 -8.62
C LEU A 37 3.79 -2.57 -8.01
N ILE A 38 3.90 -2.54 -6.67
CA ILE A 38 4.97 -3.28 -5.99
C ILE A 38 4.72 -4.76 -6.22
N LYS A 39 5.76 -5.47 -6.67
CA LYS A 39 5.70 -6.91 -6.91
C LYS A 39 5.41 -7.64 -5.60
N ASP A 40 4.62 -8.72 -5.67
CA ASP A 40 4.22 -9.55 -4.52
C ASP A 40 3.50 -8.81 -3.38
N ALA A 41 2.95 -7.61 -3.66
CA ALA A 41 2.08 -6.93 -2.72
C ALA A 41 0.81 -7.77 -2.44
N LEU A 42 0.27 -7.66 -1.23
CA LEU A 42 -0.99 -8.34 -0.86
C LEU A 42 -2.15 -7.89 -1.73
N VAL A 43 -2.16 -6.63 -2.15
CA VAL A 43 -3.11 -6.10 -3.12
C VAL A 43 -2.36 -5.22 -4.10
N GLN A 44 -2.64 -5.40 -5.39
CA GLN A 44 -2.23 -4.53 -6.48
C GLN A 44 -3.51 -4.00 -7.14
N ALA A 45 -3.74 -2.70 -7.04
CA ALA A 45 -4.94 -2.07 -7.55
C ALA A 45 -4.63 -0.76 -8.26
N GLU A 46 -5.29 -0.52 -9.38
CA GLU A 46 -5.26 0.75 -10.08
C GLU A 46 -6.56 1.51 -9.83
N CYS A 47 -6.47 2.84 -9.79
CA CYS A 47 -7.64 3.66 -9.57
C CYS A 47 -7.48 5.01 -10.26
N ARG A 48 -8.59 5.56 -10.74
CA ARG A 48 -8.66 6.95 -11.16
C ARG A 48 -9.06 7.81 -9.97
N VAL A 49 -8.37 8.93 -9.75
CA VAL A 49 -8.78 9.90 -8.75
C VAL A 49 -10.13 10.49 -9.17
N HIS A 50 -11.17 10.23 -8.36
CA HIS A 50 -12.53 10.71 -8.56
C HIS A 50 -12.72 12.10 -7.93
N SER A 51 -12.27 12.28 -6.68
CA SER A 51 -12.30 13.58 -6.01
C SER A 51 -11.12 13.76 -5.05
N ARG A 52 -10.84 15.01 -4.69
CA ARG A 52 -9.82 15.40 -3.73
C ARG A 52 -10.32 16.51 -2.82
N HIS A 53 -10.00 16.44 -1.53
CA HIS A 53 -10.43 17.41 -0.54
C HIS A 53 -9.23 17.77 0.37
N ASP A 54 -8.99 19.07 0.58
CA ASP A 54 -8.01 19.53 1.54
C ASP A 54 -8.64 19.52 2.95
N VAL A 55 -7.95 18.93 3.92
CA VAL A 55 -8.40 18.74 5.31
C VAL A 55 -7.23 19.08 6.24
N GLY A 56 -7.21 20.31 6.74
CA GLY A 56 -6.08 20.83 7.53
C GLY A 56 -4.79 20.83 6.72
N ASP A 57 -3.78 20.13 7.20
CA ASP A 57 -2.48 19.91 6.56
C ASP A 57 -2.43 18.68 5.64
N HIS A 58 -3.57 17.99 5.46
CA HIS A 58 -3.67 16.78 4.64
C HIS A 58 -4.55 17.00 3.41
N ARG A 59 -4.34 16.16 2.38
CA ARG A 59 -5.24 16.03 1.24
C ARG A 59 -5.79 14.60 1.18
N VAL A 60 -7.10 14.47 1.20
CA VAL A 60 -7.80 13.20 1.04
C VAL A 60 -8.12 12.99 -0.44
N PHE A 61 -7.77 11.82 -0.97
CA PHE A 61 -8.07 11.40 -2.33
C PHE A 61 -9.10 10.27 -2.30
N PHE A 62 -10.18 10.43 -3.06
CA PHE A 62 -11.15 9.36 -3.30
C PHE A 62 -10.85 8.75 -4.67
N GLY A 63 -10.46 7.48 -4.69
CA GLY A 63 -10.16 6.73 -5.91
C GLY A 63 -11.34 5.85 -6.33
N GLN A 64 -11.66 5.85 -7.61
CA GLN A 64 -12.52 4.85 -8.24
C GLN A 64 -11.62 3.71 -8.74
N GLY A 65 -11.79 2.51 -8.19
CA GLY A 65 -11.01 1.33 -8.56
C GLY A 65 -11.27 0.88 -9.99
N SER A 66 -10.23 0.32 -10.64
CA SER A 66 -10.39 -0.44 -11.87
C SER A 66 -11.04 -1.80 -11.58
N GLU A 67 -11.58 -2.42 -12.63
CA GLU A 67 -12.22 -3.74 -12.54
C GLU A 67 -11.23 -4.86 -12.15
N ASN A 68 -9.93 -4.64 -12.42
CA ASN A 68 -8.88 -5.66 -12.36
C ASN A 68 -8.01 -5.60 -11.09
N ALA A 69 -8.61 -5.37 -9.92
CA ALA A 69 -7.84 -5.40 -8.68
C ALA A 69 -7.40 -6.83 -8.33
N LEU A 70 -6.08 -7.06 -8.21
CA LEU A 70 -5.52 -8.34 -7.79
C LEU A 70 -5.29 -8.33 -6.28
N ALA A 71 -5.77 -9.37 -5.59
CA ALA A 71 -5.50 -9.60 -4.18
C ALA A 71 -4.87 -10.99 -4.00
N ALA A 72 -3.71 -11.04 -3.38
CA ALA A 72 -3.11 -12.28 -2.93
C ALA A 72 -3.92 -12.82 -1.74
N ILE A 73 -4.40 -14.06 -1.84
CA ILE A 73 -5.04 -14.74 -0.71
C ILE A 73 -3.95 -15.10 0.29
N MET A 74 -3.91 -14.38 1.42
CA MET A 74 -3.03 -14.73 2.53
C MET A 74 -3.55 -16.01 3.18
N LEU A 75 -2.76 -17.09 3.12
CA LEU A 75 -3.05 -18.30 3.90
C LEU A 75 -3.04 -17.96 5.40
N PRO A 76 -3.90 -18.58 6.23
CA PRO A 76 -4.24 -18.12 7.58
C PRO A 76 -3.11 -18.12 8.63
N SER A 77 -1.86 -18.45 8.28
CA SER A 77 -0.74 -18.51 9.24
C SER A 77 -0.22 -17.14 9.71
N GLU A 78 -0.60 -16.05 9.06
CA GLU A 78 -0.02 -14.71 9.31
C GLU A 78 -0.90 -13.81 10.19
N ARG A 79 -1.91 -14.37 10.86
CA ARG A 79 -2.75 -13.62 11.80
C ARG A 79 -2.03 -13.40 13.13
N ARG A 80 -1.10 -12.44 13.20
CA ARG A 80 -0.58 -11.99 14.50
C ARG A 80 -1.59 -11.04 15.16
N ARG A 81 -2.39 -11.56 16.10
CA ARG A 81 -2.93 -10.73 17.18
C ARG A 81 -1.87 -10.60 18.26
N ARG A 82 -1.50 -9.36 18.62
CA ARG A 82 -1.43 -8.90 20.02
C ARG A 82 -1.23 -7.38 20.04
N CYS A 83 -2.35 -6.65 20.07
CA CYS A 83 -2.37 -5.40 20.83
C CYS A 83 -2.47 -5.84 22.29
N ASP A 84 -1.34 -5.86 23.02
CA ASP A 84 -1.41 -5.85 24.47
C ASP A 84 -1.64 -4.39 24.87
N SER A 85 -2.84 -4.14 25.36
CA SER A 85 -3.16 -3.02 26.22
C SER A 85 -2.26 -3.10 27.45
N GLY A 86 -1.15 -2.37 27.43
CA GLY A 86 -0.37 -2.06 28.62
C GLY A 86 -1.15 -1.07 29.49
N GLY A 87 -1.99 -1.59 30.37
CA GLY A 87 -2.42 -0.92 31.59
C GLY A 87 -1.67 -1.48 32.79
N LEU A 88 -1.34 -0.58 33.72
CA LEU A 88 -0.81 -0.77 35.09
C LEU A 88 0.72 -0.81 35.27
N SER A 89 1.31 0.36 35.52
CA SER A 89 1.67 0.79 36.87
C SER A 89 1.69 2.31 36.97
#